data_AF-A0A9D7FMA5-F1
#
_entry.id   AF-A0A9D7FMA5-F1
#
_cell.length_a   1.000
_cell.length_b   1.000
_cell.length_c   1.000
_cell.angle_alpha   90.00
_cell.angle_beta   90.00
_cell.angle_gamma   90.00
#
_symmetry.space_group_name_H-M   'P 1'
#
loop_
_entity.id
_entity.type
_entity.pdbx_description
1 polymer ?
#
loop_
_entity_poly.entity_id
_entity_poly.type
_entity_poly.pdbx_seq_one_letter_code
_entity_poly.pdbx_strand_id
1 'polypeptide(L)'
;MRKYTLLFFVVAIFNSCAIRVNPTGGDKDIVPPKVLNTIPENFSVNVKTNDIVITFDEFIQLNDINTQLVVSPLLKYTPETVVRKKSLHIHFTDTLEANTTYTMNFGNSITDNNEGNALENYQFVFSTGNVVDSLKISGRIENGFDQKKEKGILAMIYRENDDSLPFNKRPMYFAKTNDAGEFVINNIAPGDYKLVALDDKDKNYLYTNGEESIGFSEERISAGNVNVFVRLFKEPAPLHLIKSASISPGKVYLVFSAPADTVKLNFLTDLKKMDIFSQEFSKDKDTLTILYKNADLDSLSFTYFNGKKMDTVDVRLFKKSNKVASRANFEFVLTAVDRNASHHFYMPYKINSNHPLVSIDPSGIVLMKDSIEEKDFKVVFADSMKNSFEVAAKWSDKYLYKLFIPPGSIEDIYGLKNDTLKFEWTVKPESFYGTMLLKLTSVTENIIVQLLDNNDNLFRETNVSSDTSIQYSYLDPMLYKIKIVHDKNGNKKWDSGDLLKHIQPEIVEFNPELITVRANWDVDVKWDLNYKKPVLK
;
A
#
# COMPACT_ATOMS: atom_id res chain seq x y z
N MET A 1 -61.15 -58.04 -29.38
CA MET A 1 -60.47 -57.91 -28.07
C MET A 1 -59.62 -59.15 -27.84
N ARG A 2 -58.45 -59.02 -27.16
CA ARG A 2 -57.63 -60.14 -26.64
C ARG A 2 -56.57 -60.78 -27.58
N LYS A 3 -55.81 -60.00 -28.35
CA LYS A 3 -54.48 -60.42 -28.87
C LYS A 3 -53.41 -59.31 -28.94
N TYR A 4 -53.76 -58.04 -28.78
CA TYR A 4 -52.79 -56.93 -28.82
C TYR A 4 -52.35 -56.43 -27.43
N THR A 5 -52.95 -56.90 -26.34
CA THR A 5 -52.62 -56.46 -24.98
C THR A 5 -51.43 -57.21 -24.36
N LEU A 6 -51.02 -58.35 -24.92
CA LEU A 6 -49.88 -59.12 -24.42
C LEU A 6 -48.54 -58.67 -25.03
N LEU A 7 -48.56 -58.01 -26.20
CA LEU A 7 -47.34 -57.52 -26.87
C LEU A 7 -46.82 -56.22 -26.25
N PHE A 8 -47.67 -55.46 -25.56
CA PHE A 8 -47.26 -54.23 -24.87
C PHE A 8 -46.61 -54.47 -23.50
N PHE A 9 -46.73 -55.69 -22.95
CA PHE A 9 -46.15 -56.03 -21.64
C PHE A 9 -44.75 -56.64 -21.73
N VAL A 10 -44.31 -57.08 -22.92
CA VAL A 10 -42.97 -57.67 -23.14
C VAL A 10 -41.92 -56.62 -23.52
N VAL A 11 -42.34 -55.43 -23.99
CA VAL A 11 -41.41 -54.34 -24.36
C VAL A 11 -40.99 -53.47 -23.16
N ALA A 12 -41.64 -53.62 -22.00
CA ALA A 12 -41.37 -52.80 -20.83
C ALA A 12 -40.19 -53.27 -19.94
N ILE A 13 -39.55 -54.41 -20.23
CA ILE A 13 -38.56 -55.04 -19.33
C ILE A 13 -37.08 -54.82 -19.76
N PHE A 14 -36.80 -54.12 -20.87
CA PHE A 14 -35.42 -53.86 -21.33
C PHE A 14 -34.92 -52.41 -21.18
N ASN A 15 -35.61 -51.56 -20.42
CA ASN A 15 -35.04 -50.26 -20.01
C ASN A 15 -34.22 -50.43 -18.72
N SER A 16 -33.21 -51.29 -18.75
CA SER A 16 -32.10 -51.19 -17.78
C SER A 16 -31.16 -50.11 -18.29
N CYS A 17 -31.48 -48.85 -17.97
CA CYS A 17 -30.50 -47.77 -18.07
C CYS A 17 -29.43 -48.06 -17.02
N ALA A 18 -28.27 -48.58 -17.45
CA ALA A 18 -27.07 -48.56 -16.64
C ALA A 18 -26.75 -47.09 -16.28
N ILE A 19 -26.77 -46.76 -15.00
CA ILE A 19 -26.32 -45.47 -14.50
C ILE A 19 -24.84 -45.35 -14.89
N ARG A 20 -24.49 -44.42 -15.78
CA ARG A 20 -23.09 -44.02 -15.98
C ARG A 20 -22.66 -43.28 -14.71
N VAL A 21 -22.18 -44.02 -13.73
CA VAL A 21 -21.40 -43.44 -12.65
C VAL A 21 -20.06 -43.07 -13.29
N ASN A 22 -19.63 -41.81 -13.16
CA ASN A 22 -18.28 -41.44 -13.54
C ASN A 22 -17.32 -42.40 -12.82
N PRO A 23 -16.34 -43.01 -13.50
CA PRO A 23 -15.34 -43.79 -12.80
C PRO A 23 -14.77 -42.91 -11.69
N THR A 24 -14.82 -43.37 -10.44
CA THR A 24 -14.04 -42.75 -9.38
C THR A 24 -12.60 -42.77 -9.87
N GLY A 25 -12.07 -41.59 -10.17
CA GLY A 25 -10.67 -41.42 -10.51
C GLY A 25 -9.81 -42.09 -9.43
N GLY A 26 -8.62 -42.55 -9.83
CA GLY A 26 -7.63 -42.99 -8.85
C GLY A 26 -7.28 -41.86 -7.88
N ASP A 27 -6.55 -42.20 -6.82
CA ASP A 27 -6.04 -41.20 -5.91
C ASP A 27 -5.32 -40.09 -6.69
N LYS A 28 -5.61 -38.84 -6.34
CA LYS A 28 -5.00 -37.68 -6.98
C LYS A 28 -3.48 -37.79 -6.89
N ASP A 29 -2.80 -37.63 -8.01
CA ASP A 29 -1.35 -37.54 -8.00
C ASP A 29 -0.91 -36.21 -7.39
N ILE A 30 0.01 -36.28 -6.45
CA ILE A 30 0.57 -35.14 -5.70
C ILE A 30 2.08 -35.02 -5.90
N VAL A 31 2.69 -35.90 -6.69
CA VAL A 31 4.14 -35.93 -6.92
C VAL A 31 4.49 -34.94 -8.05
N PRO A 32 5.50 -34.07 -7.86
CA PRO A 32 5.97 -33.19 -8.92
C PRO A 32 6.89 -33.92 -9.91
N PRO A 33 7.08 -33.39 -11.13
CA PRO A 33 7.89 -34.02 -12.16
C PRO A 33 9.36 -34.09 -11.72
N LYS A 34 10.05 -35.19 -12.04
CA LYS A 34 11.44 -35.42 -11.67
C LYS A 34 12.38 -35.23 -12.84
N VAL A 35 13.45 -34.47 -12.63
CA VAL A 35 14.52 -34.32 -13.62
C VAL A 35 15.32 -35.62 -13.73
N LEU A 36 15.41 -36.16 -14.95
CA LEU A 36 16.17 -37.38 -15.27
C LEU A 36 17.58 -37.06 -15.77
N ASN A 37 17.70 -36.09 -16.67
CA ASN A 37 18.99 -35.65 -17.19
C ASN A 37 18.95 -34.20 -17.65
N THR A 38 20.14 -33.63 -17.83
CA THR A 38 20.33 -32.29 -18.37
C THR A 38 21.48 -32.29 -19.37
N ILE A 39 21.36 -31.50 -20.43
CA ILE A 39 22.41 -31.29 -21.43
C ILE A 39 22.58 -29.77 -21.58
N PRO A 40 23.75 -29.20 -21.21
CA PRO A 40 24.86 -29.87 -20.54
C PRO A 40 24.47 -30.31 -19.11
N GLU A 41 25.30 -31.11 -18.44
CA GLU A 41 24.98 -31.56 -17.07
C GLU A 41 24.88 -30.37 -16.11
N ASN A 42 23.95 -30.41 -15.16
CA ASN A 42 23.84 -29.39 -14.12
C ASN A 42 25.17 -29.28 -13.34
N PHE A 43 25.58 -28.06 -13.00
CA PHE A 43 26.92 -27.71 -12.49
C PHE A 43 28.07 -27.91 -13.50
N SER A 44 27.73 -27.76 -14.79
CA SER A 44 28.61 -27.51 -15.94
C SER A 44 29.83 -26.63 -15.70
N VAL A 45 31.03 -26.98 -16.16
CA VAL A 45 32.11 -26.00 -16.42
C VAL A 45 32.45 -25.94 -17.91
N ASN A 46 33.05 -24.84 -18.34
CA ASN A 46 33.47 -24.58 -19.72
C ASN A 46 32.35 -24.75 -20.75
N VAL A 47 31.12 -24.40 -20.36
CA VAL A 47 29.95 -24.49 -21.24
C VAL A 47 30.06 -23.46 -22.36
N LYS A 48 29.91 -23.92 -23.60
CA LYS A 48 29.99 -23.10 -24.83
C LYS A 48 28.72 -23.17 -25.70
N THR A 49 27.73 -23.95 -25.27
CA THR A 49 26.46 -24.10 -25.99
C THR A 49 25.49 -23.00 -25.56
N ASN A 50 24.66 -22.55 -26.49
CA ASN A 50 23.55 -21.65 -26.20
C ASN A 50 22.24 -22.42 -25.91
N ASP A 51 22.27 -23.74 -26.05
CA ASP A 51 21.11 -24.60 -25.84
C ASP A 51 21.28 -25.42 -24.56
N ILE A 52 20.22 -25.41 -23.75
CA ILE A 52 20.07 -26.24 -22.56
C ILE A 52 18.82 -27.10 -22.71
N VAL A 53 18.94 -28.38 -22.38
CA VAL A 53 17.85 -29.35 -22.41
C VAL A 53 17.72 -30.00 -21.06
N ILE A 54 16.52 -29.97 -20.48
CA ILE A 54 16.18 -30.58 -19.20
C ILE A 54 15.10 -31.63 -19.47
N THR A 55 15.38 -32.90 -19.21
CA THR A 55 14.44 -34.00 -19.47
C THR A 55 13.84 -34.51 -18.17
N PHE A 56 12.54 -34.74 -18.19
CA PHE A 56 11.74 -35.18 -17.06
C PHE A 56 11.25 -36.63 -17.27
N ASP A 57 10.84 -37.28 -16.19
CA ASP A 57 10.23 -38.61 -16.21
C ASP A 57 8.79 -38.61 -16.75
N GLU A 58 8.13 -37.46 -16.75
CA GLU A 58 6.77 -37.26 -17.25
C GLU A 58 6.61 -36.03 -18.16
N PHE A 59 5.39 -35.83 -18.69
CA PHE A 59 5.09 -34.65 -19.49
C PHE A 59 4.90 -33.44 -18.56
N ILE A 60 5.55 -32.33 -18.91
CA ILE A 60 5.50 -31.10 -18.13
C ILE A 60 4.79 -30.00 -18.90
N GLN A 61 4.28 -29.01 -18.17
CA GLN A 61 3.81 -27.74 -18.70
C GLN A 61 4.52 -26.59 -17.98
N LEU A 62 4.54 -25.43 -18.63
CA LEU A 62 5.15 -24.22 -18.09
C LEU A 62 4.08 -23.21 -17.67
N ASN A 63 4.04 -22.88 -16.39
CA ASN A 63 3.13 -21.89 -15.82
C ASN A 63 3.89 -20.59 -15.53
N ASP A 64 3.48 -19.50 -16.19
CA ASP A 64 4.04 -18.14 -16.00
C ASP A 64 5.58 -18.05 -16.09
N ILE A 65 6.20 -18.90 -16.91
CA ILE A 65 7.67 -19.00 -17.04
C ILE A 65 8.35 -17.65 -17.29
N ASN A 66 7.74 -16.79 -18.11
CA ASN A 66 8.28 -15.46 -18.43
C ASN A 66 8.42 -14.54 -17.20
N THR A 67 7.65 -14.81 -16.14
CA THR A 67 7.69 -14.02 -14.90
C THR A 67 8.45 -14.71 -13.77
N GLN A 68 8.47 -16.05 -13.80
CA GLN A 68 9.05 -16.88 -12.76
C GLN A 68 10.51 -17.27 -13.03
N LEU A 69 10.89 -17.43 -14.30
CA LEU A 69 12.27 -17.72 -14.68
C LEU A 69 13.16 -16.52 -14.37
N VAL A 70 14.11 -16.74 -13.48
CA VAL A 70 15.13 -15.77 -13.10
C VAL A 70 16.49 -16.31 -13.53
N VAL A 71 17.21 -15.54 -14.35
CA VAL A 71 18.58 -15.85 -14.77
C VAL A 71 19.52 -14.85 -14.14
N SER A 72 20.54 -15.36 -13.43
CA SER A 72 21.54 -14.57 -12.73
C SER A 72 22.95 -15.08 -13.08
N PRO A 73 23.87 -14.27 -13.62
CA PRO A 73 23.70 -12.85 -13.96
C PRO A 73 22.61 -12.56 -14.98
N LEU A 74 22.11 -11.32 -14.94
CA LEU A 74 21.00 -10.90 -15.79
C LEU A 74 21.42 -10.84 -17.26
N LEU A 75 20.61 -11.43 -18.12
CA LEU A 75 20.79 -11.38 -19.57
C LEU A 75 20.15 -10.13 -20.17
N LYS A 76 20.67 -9.68 -21.31
CA LYS A 76 20.09 -8.60 -22.10
C LYS A 76 18.76 -9.01 -22.73
N TYR A 77 18.65 -10.26 -23.17
CA TYR A 77 17.45 -10.86 -23.75
C TYR A 77 17.01 -12.07 -22.94
N THR A 78 15.69 -12.20 -22.74
CA THR A 78 15.12 -13.36 -22.07
C THR A 78 15.35 -14.62 -22.92
N PRO A 79 15.79 -15.74 -22.32
CA PRO A 79 15.94 -17.00 -23.05
C PRO A 79 14.61 -17.48 -23.63
N GLU A 80 14.66 -18.11 -24.79
CA GLU A 80 13.49 -18.75 -25.39
C GLU A 80 13.28 -20.13 -24.78
N THR A 81 12.09 -20.39 -24.25
CA THR A 81 11.75 -21.68 -23.61
C THR A 81 10.68 -22.42 -24.41
N VAL A 82 10.92 -23.68 -24.74
CA VAL A 82 9.98 -24.54 -25.48
C VAL A 82 9.92 -25.92 -24.87
N VAL A 83 8.72 -26.42 -24.59
CA VAL A 83 8.50 -27.81 -24.18
C VAL A 83 8.36 -28.69 -25.42
N ARG A 84 9.13 -29.77 -25.48
CA ARG A 84 9.04 -30.81 -26.52
C ARG A 84 8.97 -32.18 -25.86
N LYS A 85 7.82 -32.85 -25.95
CA LYS A 85 7.55 -34.12 -25.24
C LYS A 85 7.78 -33.95 -23.74
N LYS A 86 8.73 -34.69 -23.16
CA LYS A 86 9.10 -34.66 -21.73
C LYS A 86 10.34 -33.79 -21.47
N SER A 87 10.70 -32.90 -22.38
CA SER A 87 11.91 -32.08 -22.27
C SER A 87 11.60 -30.59 -22.39
N LEU A 88 12.21 -29.80 -21.51
CA LEU A 88 12.28 -28.35 -21.60
C LEU A 88 13.55 -27.95 -22.35
N HIS A 89 13.39 -27.27 -23.48
CA HIS A 89 14.47 -26.69 -24.26
C HIS A 89 14.56 -25.19 -23.98
N ILE A 90 15.77 -24.71 -23.73
CA ILE A 90 16.06 -23.32 -23.41
C ILE A 90 17.16 -22.86 -24.35
N HIS A 91 16.92 -21.76 -25.06
CA HIS A 91 17.86 -21.19 -26.02
C HIS A 91 18.24 -19.78 -25.61
N PHE A 92 19.54 -19.53 -25.46
CA PHE A 92 20.10 -18.20 -25.24
C PHE A 92 20.33 -17.49 -26.57
N THR A 93 19.66 -16.36 -26.74
CA THR A 93 19.91 -15.43 -27.85
C THR A 93 21.03 -14.44 -27.53
N ASP A 94 21.37 -14.29 -26.26
CA ASP A 94 22.42 -13.39 -25.77
C ASP A 94 23.82 -14.03 -25.82
N THR A 95 24.85 -13.20 -25.80
CA THR A 95 26.24 -13.67 -25.64
C THR A 95 26.57 -13.80 -24.17
N LEU A 96 26.80 -15.03 -23.70
CA LEU A 96 27.18 -15.28 -22.31
C LEU A 96 28.57 -14.72 -22.01
N GLU A 97 28.71 -14.10 -20.84
CA GLU A 97 29.98 -13.57 -20.34
C GLU A 97 30.97 -14.71 -20.08
N ALA A 98 32.25 -14.46 -20.36
CA ALA A 98 33.31 -15.45 -20.15
C ALA A 98 33.70 -15.53 -18.67
N ASN A 99 34.02 -16.75 -18.20
CA ASN A 99 34.38 -17.03 -16.80
C ASN A 99 33.30 -16.66 -15.79
N THR A 100 32.04 -16.89 -16.15
CA THR A 100 30.88 -16.50 -15.37
C THR A 100 30.01 -17.71 -15.04
N THR A 101 29.63 -17.82 -13.77
CA THR A 101 28.63 -18.78 -13.29
C THR A 101 27.23 -18.23 -13.52
N TYR A 102 26.41 -18.97 -14.26
CA TYR A 102 25.00 -18.67 -14.51
C TYR A 102 24.11 -19.61 -13.70
N THR A 103 23.12 -19.04 -13.04
CA THR A 103 22.03 -19.76 -12.34
C THR A 103 20.71 -19.39 -13.00
N MET A 104 19.96 -20.40 -13.42
CA MET A 104 18.56 -20.28 -13.84
C MET A 104 17.67 -20.88 -12.76
N ASN A 105 16.87 -20.04 -12.11
CA ASN A 105 15.87 -20.45 -11.13
C ASN A 105 14.49 -20.42 -11.79
N PHE A 106 13.80 -21.55 -11.76
CA PHE A 106 12.50 -21.73 -12.42
C PHE A 106 11.31 -21.39 -11.51
N GLY A 107 11.53 -21.06 -10.24
CA GLY A 107 10.44 -20.86 -9.28
C GLY A 107 9.54 -22.09 -9.23
N ASN A 108 8.23 -21.88 -9.44
CA ASN A 108 7.22 -22.94 -9.49
C ASN A 108 6.65 -23.11 -10.92
N SER A 109 7.41 -22.71 -11.95
CA SER A 109 6.91 -22.66 -13.32
C SER A 109 6.87 -24.03 -14.00
N ILE A 110 7.67 -24.98 -13.57
CA ILE A 110 7.68 -26.34 -14.12
C ILE A 110 6.66 -27.16 -13.34
N THR A 111 5.56 -27.57 -13.98
CA THR A 111 4.57 -28.44 -13.34
C THR A 111 4.33 -29.70 -14.17
N ASP A 112 3.81 -30.74 -13.55
CA ASP A 112 3.27 -31.85 -14.32
C ASP A 112 2.06 -31.39 -15.16
N ASN A 113 1.80 -32.13 -16.24
CA ASN A 113 0.76 -31.79 -17.21
C ASN A 113 -0.66 -32.20 -16.77
N ASN A 114 -0.82 -33.09 -15.79
CA ASN A 114 -2.10 -33.67 -15.42
C ASN A 114 -2.75 -32.99 -14.21
N GLU A 115 -2.04 -32.90 -13.08
CA GLU A 115 -2.54 -32.39 -11.79
C GLU A 115 -1.94 -31.03 -11.40
N GLY A 116 -0.91 -30.56 -12.12
CA GLY A 116 -0.32 -29.23 -11.94
C GLY A 116 0.57 -29.10 -10.69
N ASN A 117 1.07 -30.21 -10.15
CA ASN A 117 2.06 -30.26 -9.09
C ASN A 117 3.35 -29.60 -9.58
N ALA A 118 3.78 -28.55 -8.88
CA ALA A 118 4.96 -27.78 -9.26
C ALA A 118 6.25 -28.43 -8.73
N LEU A 119 7.28 -28.47 -9.58
CA LEU A 119 8.65 -28.71 -9.17
C LEU A 119 9.20 -27.42 -8.57
N GLU A 120 9.08 -27.29 -7.25
CA GLU A 120 9.39 -26.06 -6.53
C GLU A 120 10.89 -25.71 -6.55
N ASN A 121 11.18 -24.45 -6.86
CA ASN A 121 12.50 -23.80 -6.76
C ASN A 121 13.64 -24.55 -7.46
N TYR A 122 13.36 -25.26 -8.55
CA TYR A 122 14.40 -25.95 -9.30
C TYR A 122 15.41 -24.96 -9.90
N GLN A 123 16.70 -25.30 -9.78
CA GLN A 123 17.81 -24.50 -10.28
C GLN A 123 18.70 -25.29 -11.24
N PHE A 124 19.00 -24.69 -12.39
CA PHE A 124 20.03 -25.15 -13.30
C PHE A 124 21.21 -24.18 -13.27
N VAL A 125 22.41 -24.68 -12.98
CA VAL A 125 23.63 -23.90 -12.77
C VAL A 125 24.71 -24.39 -13.72
N PHE A 126 25.46 -23.47 -14.31
CA PHE A 126 26.61 -23.81 -15.13
C PHE A 126 27.60 -22.65 -15.16
N SER A 127 28.82 -22.90 -15.64
CA SER A 127 29.85 -21.88 -15.82
C SER A 127 30.42 -21.91 -17.23
N THR A 128 30.64 -20.72 -17.79
CA THR A 128 31.40 -20.54 -19.03
C THR A 128 32.91 -20.63 -18.79
N GLY A 129 33.36 -20.56 -17.53
CA GLY A 129 34.74 -20.74 -17.08
C GLY A 129 35.03 -22.15 -16.55
N ASN A 130 36.20 -22.32 -15.95
CA ASN A 130 36.66 -23.61 -15.43
C ASN A 130 36.18 -23.94 -14.00
N VAL A 131 35.39 -23.07 -13.37
CA VAL A 131 34.87 -23.21 -12.00
C VAL A 131 33.41 -22.79 -11.96
N VAL A 132 32.59 -23.51 -11.19
CA VAL A 132 31.27 -23.05 -10.77
C VAL A 132 31.42 -22.40 -9.40
N ASP A 133 31.02 -21.13 -9.31
CA ASP A 133 31.01 -20.39 -8.05
C ASP A 133 30.02 -21.03 -7.06
N SER A 134 30.36 -21.01 -5.77
CA SER A 134 29.63 -21.78 -4.76
C SER A 134 29.27 -21.00 -3.48
N LEU A 135 29.74 -19.75 -3.35
CA LEU A 135 29.38 -18.93 -2.20
C LEU A 135 27.95 -18.42 -2.35
N LYS A 136 27.40 -17.94 -1.23
CA LYS A 136 26.05 -17.39 -1.15
C LYS A 136 25.97 -16.18 -0.26
N ILE A 137 24.95 -15.36 -0.46
CA ILE A 137 24.50 -14.35 0.52
C ILE A 137 23.04 -14.65 0.83
N SER A 138 22.68 -14.67 2.12
CA SER A 138 21.29 -14.83 2.54
C SER A 138 20.90 -13.85 3.63
N GLY A 139 19.63 -13.48 3.64
CA GLY A 139 19.12 -12.47 4.54
C GLY A 139 17.61 -12.31 4.47
N ARG A 140 17.13 -11.25 5.11
CA ARG A 140 15.71 -10.87 5.09
C ARG A 140 15.58 -9.38 4.78
N ILE A 141 14.49 -9.05 4.09
CA ILE A 141 14.09 -7.69 3.76
C ILE A 141 12.71 -7.45 4.36
N GLU A 142 12.53 -6.32 5.03
CA GLU A 142 11.24 -5.90 5.57
C GLU A 142 10.98 -4.42 5.31
N ASN A 143 9.72 -4.02 5.33
CA ASN A 143 9.34 -2.63 5.21
C ASN A 143 9.75 -1.85 6.48
N GLY A 144 10.49 -0.75 6.32
CA GLY A 144 11.00 0.05 7.42
C GLY A 144 9.93 0.80 8.21
N PHE A 145 8.74 1.01 7.64
CA PHE A 145 7.65 1.77 8.29
C PHE A 145 6.69 0.90 9.12
N ASP A 146 6.44 -0.34 8.67
CA ASP A 146 5.46 -1.24 9.29
C ASP A 146 5.97 -2.68 9.53
N GLN A 147 7.25 -2.96 9.25
CA GLN A 147 7.89 -4.28 9.37
C GLN A 147 7.20 -5.40 8.59
N LYS A 148 6.35 -5.08 7.60
CA LYS A 148 5.74 -6.10 6.75
C LYS A 148 6.82 -6.82 5.94
N LYS A 149 6.65 -8.14 5.88
CA LYS A 149 7.45 -9.04 5.06
C LYS A 149 6.79 -9.12 3.70
N GLU A 150 7.56 -8.84 2.65
CA GLU A 150 7.04 -8.76 1.29
C GLU A 150 7.73 -9.79 0.41
N LYS A 151 6.94 -10.51 -0.39
CA LYS A 151 7.42 -11.44 -1.41
C LYS A 151 7.78 -10.70 -2.68
N GLY A 152 8.79 -11.20 -3.38
CA GLY A 152 9.13 -10.73 -4.72
C GLY A 152 10.03 -9.50 -4.75
N ILE A 153 10.47 -8.99 -3.60
CA ILE A 153 11.44 -7.91 -3.51
C ILE A 153 12.78 -8.38 -4.06
N LEU A 154 13.40 -7.60 -4.93
CA LEU A 154 14.70 -7.92 -5.50
C LEU A 154 15.82 -7.61 -4.49
N ALA A 155 16.55 -8.63 -4.06
CA ALA A 155 17.83 -8.49 -3.41
C ALA A 155 18.92 -8.49 -4.49
N MET A 156 19.51 -7.33 -4.74
CA MET A 156 20.44 -7.04 -5.83
C MET A 156 21.85 -6.80 -5.28
N ILE A 157 22.85 -7.46 -5.84
CA ILE A 157 24.24 -7.25 -5.44
C ILE A 157 25.12 -6.76 -6.58
N TYR A 158 26.00 -5.82 -6.24
CA TYR A 158 26.93 -5.13 -7.14
C TYR A 158 28.36 -5.27 -6.63
N ARG A 159 29.32 -5.49 -7.53
CA ARG A 159 30.75 -5.44 -7.17
C ARG A 159 31.23 -4.01 -6.98
N GLU A 160 30.72 -3.09 -7.77
CA GLU A 160 31.05 -1.67 -7.64
C GLU A 160 30.48 -1.06 -6.34
N ASN A 161 30.89 0.17 -6.04
CA ASN A 161 30.49 0.88 -4.82
C ASN A 161 29.94 2.29 -5.10
N ASP A 162 29.46 2.55 -6.31
CA ASP A 162 28.86 3.84 -6.68
C ASP A 162 27.41 3.92 -6.15
N ASP A 163 26.98 5.12 -5.80
CA ASP A 163 25.64 5.39 -5.27
C ASP A 163 24.58 5.53 -6.35
N SER A 164 25.03 5.83 -7.57
CA SER A 164 24.18 5.90 -8.75
C SER A 164 23.81 4.52 -9.31
N LEU A 165 24.44 3.42 -8.84
CA LEU A 165 24.26 2.07 -9.38
C LEU A 165 22.79 1.67 -9.52
N PRO A 166 21.93 1.83 -8.49
CA PRO A 166 20.53 1.42 -8.61
C PRO A 166 19.79 2.18 -9.71
N PHE A 167 20.21 3.39 -10.06
CA PHE A 167 19.52 4.22 -11.06
C PHE A 167 19.96 3.93 -12.50
N ASN A 168 21.17 3.42 -12.71
CA ASN A 168 21.79 3.40 -14.03
C ASN A 168 22.44 2.05 -14.41
N LYS A 169 22.51 1.09 -13.50
CA LYS A 169 23.14 -0.20 -13.73
C LYS A 169 22.31 -1.34 -13.15
N ARG A 170 22.11 -2.37 -13.95
CA ARG A 170 21.44 -3.60 -13.51
C ARG A 170 22.37 -4.45 -12.62
N PRO A 171 21.83 -5.27 -11.72
CA PRO A 171 22.62 -6.05 -10.77
C PRO A 171 23.47 -7.12 -11.45
N MET A 172 24.60 -7.46 -10.81
CA MET A 172 25.43 -8.58 -11.22
C MET A 172 24.79 -9.92 -10.83
N TYR A 173 24.33 -10.03 -9.58
CA TYR A 173 23.54 -11.16 -9.12
C TYR A 173 22.32 -10.65 -8.37
N PHE A 174 21.24 -11.43 -8.39
CA PHE A 174 20.05 -11.09 -7.62
C PHE A 174 19.22 -12.31 -7.26
N ALA A 175 18.33 -12.13 -6.29
CA ALA A 175 17.28 -13.07 -5.94
C ALA A 175 16.00 -12.31 -5.57
N LYS A 176 14.87 -13.00 -5.52
CA LYS A 176 13.61 -12.47 -5.01
C LYS A 176 13.35 -12.99 -3.60
N THR A 177 12.71 -12.18 -2.76
CA THR A 177 12.25 -12.63 -1.45
C THR A 177 11.09 -13.61 -1.55
N ASN A 178 11.01 -14.56 -0.61
CA ASN A 178 9.86 -15.43 -0.41
C ASN A 178 8.75 -14.73 0.40
N ASP A 179 7.66 -15.45 0.73
CA ASP A 179 6.54 -14.94 1.55
C ASP A 179 6.96 -14.50 2.97
N ALA A 180 8.11 -14.97 3.46
CA ALA A 180 8.69 -14.55 4.74
C ALA A 180 9.64 -13.34 4.64
N GLY A 181 9.79 -12.75 3.45
CA GLY A 181 10.72 -11.65 3.18
C GLY A 181 12.19 -12.10 3.10
N GLU A 182 12.45 -13.41 3.02
CA GLU A 182 13.81 -13.97 3.02
C GLU A 182 14.32 -14.15 1.60
N PHE A 183 15.61 -13.87 1.38
CA PHE A 183 16.27 -14.07 0.10
C PHE A 183 17.54 -14.89 0.24
N VAL A 184 17.90 -15.60 -0.84
CA VAL A 184 19.17 -16.33 -0.97
C VAL A 184 19.70 -16.13 -2.38
N ILE A 185 20.88 -15.52 -2.49
CA ILE A 185 21.63 -15.42 -3.75
C ILE A 185 22.71 -16.50 -3.72
N ASN A 186 22.56 -17.54 -4.54
CA ASN A 186 23.48 -18.67 -4.62
C ASN A 186 24.51 -18.50 -5.74
N ASN A 187 25.56 -19.33 -5.70
CA ASN A 187 26.54 -19.51 -6.75
C ASN A 187 27.22 -18.20 -7.16
N ILE A 188 27.60 -17.39 -6.17
CA ILE A 188 28.27 -16.11 -6.38
C ILE A 188 29.77 -16.25 -6.19
N ALA A 189 30.53 -15.50 -6.98
CA ALA A 189 31.98 -15.48 -6.88
C ALA A 189 32.45 -14.83 -5.56
N PRO A 190 33.63 -15.21 -5.04
CA PRO A 190 34.25 -14.54 -3.90
C PRO A 190 34.44 -13.03 -4.11
N GLY A 191 34.17 -12.26 -3.06
CA GLY A 191 34.33 -10.81 -3.05
C GLY A 191 33.37 -10.12 -2.10
N ASP A 192 33.50 -8.80 -2.00
CA ASP A 192 32.57 -7.94 -1.27
C ASP A 192 31.60 -7.29 -2.24
N TYR A 193 30.37 -7.08 -1.80
CA TYR A 193 29.28 -6.58 -2.63
C TYR A 193 28.50 -5.47 -1.93
N LYS A 194 27.99 -4.50 -2.70
CA LYS A 194 26.94 -3.59 -2.23
C LYS A 194 25.60 -4.30 -2.42
N LEU A 195 24.80 -4.39 -1.35
CA LEU A 195 23.46 -4.99 -1.39
C LEU A 195 22.40 -3.90 -1.45
N VAL A 196 21.48 -4.02 -2.39
CA VAL A 196 20.34 -3.13 -2.60
C VAL A 196 19.07 -3.98 -2.66
N ALA A 197 18.05 -3.59 -1.93
CA ALA A 197 16.71 -4.15 -2.01
C ALA A 197 15.84 -3.23 -2.87
N LEU A 198 15.07 -3.76 -3.81
CA LEU A 198 14.20 -2.98 -4.69
C LEU A 198 12.83 -3.64 -4.86
N ASP A 199 11.78 -2.89 -4.58
CA ASP A 199 10.40 -3.21 -4.95
C ASP A 199 10.15 -2.70 -6.38
N ASP A 200 10.68 -3.46 -7.35
CA ASP A 200 10.69 -3.12 -8.78
C ASP A 200 9.30 -3.30 -9.39
N LYS A 201 8.62 -2.17 -9.67
CA LYS A 201 7.24 -2.16 -10.17
C LYS A 201 7.18 -2.29 -11.68
N ASP A 202 8.16 -1.72 -12.39
CA ASP A 202 8.18 -1.71 -13.86
C ASP A 202 9.03 -2.84 -14.47
N LYS A 203 9.70 -3.62 -13.62
CA LYS A 203 10.51 -4.81 -13.93
C LYS A 203 11.75 -4.49 -14.75
N ASN A 204 12.31 -3.29 -14.59
CA ASN A 204 13.48 -2.84 -15.34
C ASN A 204 14.81 -3.05 -14.59
N TYR A 205 14.77 -3.50 -13.33
CA TYR A 205 15.89 -3.70 -12.38
C TYR A 205 16.63 -2.42 -11.95
N LEU A 206 16.02 -1.26 -12.16
CA LEU A 206 16.55 0.07 -11.87
C LEU A 206 15.57 0.82 -10.99
N TYR A 207 16.11 1.54 -10.02
CA TYR A 207 15.34 2.31 -9.07
C TYR A 207 14.74 3.58 -9.69
N THR A 208 13.42 3.71 -9.59
CA THR A 208 12.67 4.92 -9.91
C THR A 208 12.27 5.65 -8.63
N ASN A 209 13.01 6.72 -8.29
CA ASN A 209 12.77 7.53 -7.09
C ASN A 209 11.33 8.06 -7.03
N GLY A 210 10.68 7.84 -5.88
CA GLY A 210 9.32 8.31 -5.58
C GLY A 210 8.23 7.36 -6.05
N GLU A 211 8.52 6.46 -6.97
CA GLU A 211 7.56 5.45 -7.45
C GLU A 211 7.75 4.13 -6.70
N GLU A 212 9.01 3.73 -6.52
CA GLU A 212 9.40 2.44 -5.96
C GLU A 212 9.95 2.56 -4.52
N SER A 213 9.95 1.45 -3.80
CA SER A 213 10.62 1.34 -2.50
C SER A 213 12.00 0.75 -2.69
N ILE A 214 12.98 1.29 -1.97
CA ILE A 214 14.38 0.88 -2.01
C ILE A 214 14.91 0.64 -0.60
N GLY A 215 15.92 -0.22 -0.47
CA GLY A 215 16.70 -0.40 0.74
C GLY A 215 18.14 -0.69 0.36
N PHE A 216 19.09 -0.47 1.26
CA PHE A 216 20.50 -0.73 0.98
C PHE A 216 21.24 -1.12 2.26
N SER A 217 22.30 -1.91 2.11
CA SER A 217 23.21 -2.21 3.22
C SER A 217 24.10 -1.01 3.52
N GLU A 218 24.24 -0.65 4.80
CA GLU A 218 25.15 0.44 5.23
C GLU A 218 26.62 0.11 4.90
N GLU A 219 26.98 -1.17 5.05
CA GLU A 219 28.32 -1.68 4.75
C GLU A 219 28.28 -2.65 3.57
N ARG A 220 29.46 -2.94 3.01
CA ARG A 220 29.61 -3.97 2.00
C ARG A 220 29.47 -5.36 2.62
N ILE A 221 28.84 -6.26 1.89
CA ILE A 221 28.55 -7.62 2.31
C ILE A 221 29.49 -8.59 1.59
N SER A 222 30.26 -9.36 2.35
CA SER A 222 31.13 -10.39 1.80
C SER A 222 30.34 -11.60 1.33
N ALA A 223 30.78 -12.23 0.24
CA ALA A 223 30.27 -13.53 -0.18
C ALA A 223 30.48 -14.56 0.94
N GLY A 224 29.41 -15.25 1.32
CA GLY A 224 29.37 -16.16 2.47
C GLY A 224 28.59 -15.61 3.66
N ASN A 225 28.29 -14.31 3.71
CA ASN A 225 27.49 -13.73 4.79
C ASN A 225 26.06 -14.28 4.80
N VAL A 226 25.60 -14.63 5.99
CA VAL A 226 24.23 -15.09 6.27
C VAL A 226 23.56 -14.16 7.29
N ASN A 227 22.23 -14.11 7.29
CA ASN A 227 21.42 -13.26 8.16
C ASN A 227 21.60 -11.75 7.91
N VAL A 228 21.86 -11.36 6.66
CA VAL A 228 21.89 -9.96 6.27
C VAL A 228 20.49 -9.36 6.42
N PHE A 229 20.41 -8.10 6.83
CA PHE A 229 19.15 -7.44 7.09
C PHE A 229 19.10 -6.08 6.40
N VAL A 230 18.03 -5.83 5.64
CA VAL A 230 17.80 -4.57 4.92
C VAL A 230 16.37 -4.10 5.15
N ARG A 231 16.21 -2.80 5.39
CA ARG A 231 14.88 -2.17 5.48
C ARG A 231 14.57 -1.48 4.17
N LEU A 232 13.40 -1.77 3.60
CA LEU A 232 12.84 -1.00 2.51
C LEU A 232 12.26 0.31 3.04
N PHE A 233 12.41 1.36 2.27
CA PHE A 233 11.78 2.64 2.50
C PHE A 233 11.43 3.28 1.16
N LYS A 234 10.52 4.24 1.19
CA LYS A 234 10.13 4.98 0.00
C LYS A 234 10.65 6.40 0.11
N GLU A 235 11.57 6.78 -0.76
CA GLU A 235 12.04 8.17 -0.80
C GLU A 235 10.88 9.11 -1.13
N PRO A 236 10.88 10.34 -0.56
CA PRO A 236 9.92 11.37 -0.97
C PRO A 236 10.03 11.61 -2.47
N ALA A 237 8.90 11.51 -3.18
CA ALA A 237 8.89 11.74 -4.60
C ALA A 237 9.40 13.17 -4.92
N PRO A 238 10.18 13.35 -6.01
CA PRO A 238 10.56 14.68 -6.45
C PRO A 238 9.31 15.51 -6.64
N LEU A 239 9.27 16.72 -6.07
CA LEU A 239 8.10 17.59 -6.15
C LEU A 239 7.73 17.86 -7.61
N HIS A 240 6.54 17.44 -8.02
CA HIS A 240 5.97 17.81 -9.31
C HIS A 240 4.45 17.78 -9.21
N LEU A 241 3.78 18.42 -10.16
CA LEU A 241 2.33 18.47 -10.22
C LEU A 241 1.83 17.18 -10.88
N ILE A 242 1.13 16.35 -10.10
CA ILE A 242 0.51 15.11 -10.57
C ILE A 242 -0.78 15.43 -11.33
N LYS A 243 -1.58 16.34 -10.78
CA LYS A 243 -2.91 16.66 -11.34
C LYS A 243 -3.26 18.11 -11.16
N SER A 244 -3.83 18.70 -12.20
CA SER A 244 -4.41 20.05 -12.15
C SER A 244 -5.77 20.04 -12.83
N ALA A 245 -6.83 20.35 -12.08
CA ALA A 245 -8.17 20.36 -12.64
C ALA A 245 -9.10 21.32 -11.89
N SER A 246 -9.97 21.99 -12.63
CA SER A 246 -11.23 22.46 -12.04
C SER A 246 -12.16 21.26 -12.00
N ILE A 247 -12.60 20.83 -10.81
CA ILE A 247 -13.44 19.61 -10.63
C ILE A 247 -14.92 19.98 -10.45
N SER A 248 -15.18 21.17 -9.91
CA SER A 248 -16.48 21.81 -9.85
C SER A 248 -16.35 23.27 -10.28
N PRO A 249 -17.44 23.93 -10.68
CA PRO A 249 -17.51 25.39 -10.69
C PRO A 249 -16.90 25.95 -9.40
N GLY A 250 -16.13 27.03 -9.49
CA GLY A 250 -15.55 27.72 -8.33
C GLY A 250 -14.42 27.01 -7.58
N LYS A 251 -13.94 25.86 -8.08
CA LYS A 251 -12.88 25.10 -7.42
C LYS A 251 -11.83 24.61 -8.41
N VAL A 252 -10.56 24.88 -8.10
CA VAL A 252 -9.39 24.30 -8.76
C VAL A 252 -8.57 23.52 -7.74
N TYR A 253 -8.15 22.32 -8.13
CA TYR A 253 -7.23 21.49 -7.37
C TYR A 253 -5.92 21.35 -8.11
N LEU A 254 -4.83 21.50 -7.37
CA LEU A 254 -3.47 21.20 -7.78
C LEU A 254 -2.93 20.15 -6.83
N VAL A 255 -2.76 18.92 -7.30
CA VAL A 255 -2.24 17.78 -6.53
C VAL A 255 -0.78 17.60 -6.90
N PHE A 256 0.10 17.74 -5.92
CA PHE A 256 1.54 17.55 -6.04
C PHE A 256 1.95 16.17 -5.53
N SER A 257 3.13 15.71 -5.93
CA SER A 257 3.72 14.44 -5.51
C SER A 257 4.31 14.44 -4.10
N ALA A 258 4.44 15.61 -3.49
CA ALA A 258 5.04 15.84 -2.18
C ALA A 258 4.44 17.11 -1.56
N PRO A 259 4.64 17.34 -0.24
CA PRO A 259 4.28 18.61 0.40
C PRO A 259 4.78 19.82 -0.39
N ALA A 260 3.85 20.69 -0.75
CA ALA A 260 4.03 21.77 -1.72
C ALA A 260 3.69 23.15 -1.13
N ASP A 261 3.56 23.27 0.19
CA ASP A 261 3.21 24.53 0.88
C ASP A 261 4.27 25.63 0.73
N THR A 262 5.46 25.29 0.26
CA THR A 262 6.54 26.24 -0.09
C THR A 262 6.55 26.65 -1.56
N VAL A 263 5.72 26.01 -2.40
CA VAL A 263 5.66 26.28 -3.83
C VAL A 263 5.03 27.64 -4.08
N LYS A 264 5.76 28.48 -4.82
CA LYS A 264 5.25 29.77 -5.30
C LYS A 264 4.65 29.62 -6.68
N LEU A 265 3.35 29.91 -6.78
CA LEU A 265 2.65 30.00 -8.06
C LEU A 265 2.78 31.42 -8.62
N ASN A 266 3.39 31.53 -9.80
CA ASN A 266 3.42 32.80 -10.54
C ASN A 266 2.30 32.76 -11.59
N PHE A 267 1.17 33.39 -11.27
CA PHE A 267 0.02 33.43 -12.16
C PHE A 267 0.33 34.24 -13.42
N LEU A 268 0.09 33.62 -14.58
CA LEU A 268 0.16 34.26 -15.89
C LEU A 268 -1.19 34.88 -16.25
N THR A 269 -2.28 34.32 -15.72
CA THR A 269 -3.64 34.85 -15.84
C THR A 269 -3.81 36.11 -14.99
N ASP A 270 -4.53 37.11 -15.52
CA ASP A 270 -4.90 38.31 -14.77
C ASP A 270 -5.94 37.98 -13.68
N LEU A 271 -5.47 37.82 -12.45
CA LEU A 271 -6.29 37.49 -11.30
C LEU A 271 -7.35 38.55 -10.97
N LYS A 272 -7.28 39.77 -11.52
CA LYS A 272 -8.34 40.78 -11.31
C LYS A 272 -9.68 40.36 -11.92
N LYS A 273 -9.68 39.41 -12.86
CA LYS A 273 -10.87 38.83 -13.49
C LYS A 273 -11.40 37.58 -12.76
N MET A 274 -10.83 37.26 -11.61
CA MET A 274 -11.16 36.09 -10.81
C MET A 274 -11.28 36.49 -9.34
N ASP A 275 -12.47 36.32 -8.76
CA ASP A 275 -12.66 36.56 -7.34
C ASP A 275 -12.22 35.33 -6.55
N ILE A 276 -10.93 35.29 -6.19
CA ILE A 276 -10.35 34.22 -5.38
C ILE A 276 -10.84 34.38 -3.94
N PHE A 277 -11.59 33.39 -3.47
CA PHE A 277 -12.09 33.32 -2.11
C PHE A 277 -11.03 32.84 -1.13
N SER A 278 -10.33 31.75 -1.45
CA SER A 278 -9.23 31.24 -0.64
C SER A 278 -8.27 30.35 -1.43
N GLN A 279 -7.07 30.17 -0.86
CA GLN A 279 -6.05 29.24 -1.32
C GLN A 279 -5.54 28.50 -0.11
N GLU A 280 -5.76 27.18 -0.08
CA GLU A 280 -5.46 26.39 1.11
C GLU A 280 -4.91 25.03 0.71
N PHE A 281 -3.89 24.61 1.46
CA PHE A 281 -3.29 23.31 1.33
C PHE A 281 -4.05 22.27 2.16
N SER A 282 -4.07 21.03 1.67
CA SER A 282 -4.48 19.86 2.44
C SER A 282 -3.66 19.73 3.73
N LYS A 283 -4.13 18.90 4.68
CA LYS A 283 -3.41 18.59 5.92
C LYS A 283 -1.99 18.09 5.65
N ASP A 284 -1.83 17.25 4.62
CA ASP A 284 -0.55 16.68 4.20
C ASP A 284 0.25 17.62 3.29
N LYS A 285 -0.30 18.81 3.01
CA LYS A 285 0.30 19.89 2.22
C LYS A 285 0.61 19.55 0.77
N ASP A 286 0.15 18.40 0.28
CA ASP A 286 0.36 17.93 -1.09
C ASP A 286 -0.63 18.50 -2.10
N THR A 287 -1.77 19.05 -1.63
CA THR A 287 -2.87 19.45 -2.49
C THR A 287 -3.25 20.88 -2.20
N LEU A 288 -3.06 21.77 -3.17
CA LEU A 288 -3.54 23.14 -3.10
C LEU A 288 -4.94 23.24 -3.72
N THR A 289 -5.89 23.71 -2.93
CA THR A 289 -7.24 24.03 -3.39
C THR A 289 -7.38 25.54 -3.52
N ILE A 290 -7.72 26.00 -4.73
CA ILE A 290 -8.04 27.39 -5.02
C ILE A 290 -9.56 27.50 -5.19
N LEU A 291 -10.19 28.25 -4.29
CA LEU A 291 -11.61 28.54 -4.34
C LEU A 291 -11.84 29.92 -4.94
N TYR A 292 -12.82 30.02 -5.83
CA TYR A 292 -13.20 31.26 -6.49
C TYR A 292 -14.71 31.37 -6.66
N LYS A 293 -15.26 32.59 -6.56
CA LYS A 293 -16.70 32.82 -6.67
C LYS A 293 -17.16 32.95 -8.11
N ASN A 294 -16.42 33.75 -8.89
CA ASN A 294 -16.67 33.98 -10.31
C ASN A 294 -15.32 34.14 -11.03
N ALA A 295 -15.26 33.65 -12.25
CA ALA A 295 -14.14 33.85 -13.16
C ALA A 295 -14.68 34.20 -14.55
N ASP A 296 -14.31 35.37 -15.07
CA ASP A 296 -14.59 35.74 -16.48
C ASP A 296 -13.38 35.35 -17.35
N LEU A 297 -13.01 34.08 -17.25
CA LEU A 297 -11.78 33.51 -17.80
C LEU A 297 -12.03 32.05 -18.22
N ASP A 298 -11.40 31.64 -19.31
CA ASP A 298 -11.49 30.27 -19.82
C ASP A 298 -10.54 29.31 -19.10
N SER A 299 -9.41 29.83 -18.63
CA SER A 299 -8.39 29.06 -17.95
C SER A 299 -7.62 29.88 -16.91
N LEU A 300 -7.05 29.16 -15.94
CA LEU A 300 -6.12 29.66 -14.94
C LEU A 300 -4.73 29.11 -15.26
N SER A 301 -3.87 29.96 -15.80
CA SER A 301 -2.51 29.63 -16.19
C SER A 301 -1.51 30.20 -15.19
N PHE A 302 -0.51 29.40 -14.82
CA PHE A 302 0.55 29.80 -13.90
C PHE A 302 1.83 29.02 -14.16
N THR A 303 2.93 29.48 -13.57
CA THR A 303 4.20 28.75 -13.53
C THR A 303 4.60 28.44 -12.10
N TYR A 304 5.33 27.35 -11.90
CA TYR A 304 5.89 26.99 -10.59
C TYR A 304 7.25 26.28 -10.76
N PHE A 305 8.08 26.33 -9.73
CA PHE A 305 9.36 25.62 -9.70
C PHE A 305 9.17 24.24 -9.09
N ASN A 306 9.51 23.18 -9.83
CA ASN A 306 9.35 21.78 -9.40
C ASN A 306 10.61 21.22 -8.69
N GLY A 307 11.50 22.09 -8.21
CA GLY A 307 12.79 21.68 -7.63
C GLY A 307 13.92 21.51 -8.65
N LYS A 308 13.62 21.26 -9.94
CA LYS A 308 14.63 21.12 -11.00
C LYS A 308 14.52 22.21 -12.07
N LYS A 309 13.30 22.58 -12.45
CA LYS A 309 13.00 23.55 -13.52
C LYS A 309 11.69 24.29 -13.24
N MET A 310 11.45 25.33 -14.03
CA MET A 310 10.15 26.00 -14.10
C MET A 310 9.22 25.21 -15.03
N ASP A 311 8.04 24.85 -14.55
CA ASP A 311 6.98 24.27 -15.37
C ASP A 311 5.80 25.24 -15.51
N THR A 312 5.10 25.13 -16.63
CA THR A 312 3.91 25.92 -16.96
C THR A 312 2.68 25.03 -16.93
N VAL A 313 1.61 25.51 -16.29
CA VAL A 313 0.37 24.77 -16.07
C VAL A 313 -0.78 25.63 -16.55
N ASP A 314 -1.73 25.02 -17.25
CA ASP A 314 -2.96 25.66 -17.67
C ASP A 314 -4.17 24.84 -17.23
N VAL A 315 -5.00 25.42 -16.37
CA VAL A 315 -6.18 24.75 -15.82
C VAL A 315 -7.42 25.31 -16.48
N ARG A 316 -8.09 24.51 -17.31
CA ARG A 316 -9.38 24.89 -17.89
C ARG A 316 -10.44 25.04 -16.78
N LEU A 317 -11.06 26.21 -16.72
CA LEU A 317 -12.07 26.53 -15.72
C LEU A 317 -13.46 26.01 -16.14
N PHE A 318 -14.27 25.66 -15.15
CA PHE A 318 -15.67 25.29 -15.39
C PHE A 318 -16.49 26.51 -15.86
N LYS A 319 -17.04 26.44 -17.07
CA LYS A 319 -17.98 27.47 -17.58
C LYS A 319 -19.40 27.20 -17.08
N LYS A 320 -20.09 28.25 -16.64
CA LYS A 320 -21.49 28.23 -16.16
C LYS A 320 -22.53 27.83 -17.24
N SER A 321 -22.13 27.62 -18.51
CA SER A 321 -23.04 27.64 -19.67
C SER A 321 -23.72 26.32 -20.07
N ASN A 322 -23.42 25.16 -19.47
CA ASN A 322 -24.08 23.90 -19.85
C ASN A 322 -25.30 23.59 -18.98
N LYS A 323 -26.49 24.05 -19.41
CA LYS A 323 -27.78 23.98 -18.69
C LYS A 323 -28.19 22.61 -18.09
N VAL A 324 -27.64 21.49 -18.56
CA VAL A 324 -27.97 20.13 -18.08
C VAL A 324 -26.95 19.64 -17.04
N ALA A 325 -25.65 19.89 -17.25
CA ALA A 325 -24.61 19.61 -16.26
C ALA A 325 -24.63 20.62 -15.09
N SER A 326 -25.17 21.82 -15.32
CA SER A 326 -25.24 22.92 -14.34
C SER A 326 -26.30 22.76 -13.26
N ARG A 327 -27.10 21.68 -13.25
CA ARG A 327 -28.02 21.38 -12.12
C ARG A 327 -27.44 20.30 -11.22
N ALA A 328 -26.97 19.19 -11.79
CA ALA A 328 -26.39 18.09 -11.01
C ALA A 328 -25.08 18.46 -10.29
N ASN A 329 -24.27 19.38 -10.85
CA ASN A 329 -23.01 19.83 -10.24
C ASN A 329 -23.16 21.09 -9.36
N PHE A 330 -24.38 21.55 -9.09
CA PHE A 330 -24.66 22.75 -8.29
C PHE A 330 -25.63 22.47 -7.13
N GLU A 331 -25.96 21.21 -6.83
CA GLU A 331 -26.75 20.92 -5.64
C GLU A 331 -25.93 21.19 -4.39
N PHE A 332 -26.42 22.06 -3.52
CA PHE A 332 -25.82 22.31 -2.22
C PHE A 332 -26.28 21.22 -1.24
N VAL A 333 -25.36 20.34 -0.86
CA VAL A 333 -25.66 19.14 -0.07
C VAL A 333 -24.89 19.19 1.24
N LEU A 334 -25.61 18.93 2.33
CA LEU A 334 -25.08 18.80 3.68
C LEU A 334 -25.33 17.38 4.18
N THR A 335 -24.26 16.68 4.58
CA THR A 335 -24.30 15.28 5.01
C THR A 335 -23.64 15.11 6.36
N ALA A 336 -24.30 14.40 7.28
CA ALA A 336 -23.68 14.00 8.54
C ALA A 336 -22.59 12.94 8.30
N VAL A 337 -21.48 13.02 9.04
CA VAL A 337 -20.39 12.04 9.00
C VAL A 337 -20.87 10.68 9.48
N ASP A 338 -21.57 10.65 10.61
CA ASP A 338 -22.03 9.40 11.27
C ASP A 338 -23.37 8.89 10.72
N ARG A 339 -23.61 9.03 9.41
CA ARG A 339 -24.88 8.62 8.81
C ARG A 339 -25.06 7.10 9.00
N ASN A 340 -26.08 6.71 9.77
CA ASN A 340 -26.40 5.33 10.16
C ASN A 340 -25.46 4.67 11.18
N ALA A 341 -24.67 5.46 11.92
CA ALA A 341 -23.87 4.98 13.04
C ALA A 341 -24.21 5.74 14.33
N SER A 342 -24.01 5.12 15.49
CA SER A 342 -24.12 5.84 16.76
C SER A 342 -22.94 6.77 16.94
N HIS A 343 -23.24 8.01 17.30
CA HIS A 343 -22.28 9.09 17.50
C HIS A 343 -21.41 8.83 18.74
N HIS A 344 -20.15 9.29 18.69
CA HIS A 344 -19.24 9.18 19.81
C HIS A 344 -19.55 10.22 20.90
N PHE A 345 -19.68 9.76 22.15
CA PHE A 345 -20.00 10.60 23.31
C PHE A 345 -19.06 11.78 23.54
N TYR A 346 -17.80 11.67 23.12
CA TYR A 346 -16.75 12.66 23.38
C TYR A 346 -16.41 13.52 22.14
N MET A 347 -17.04 13.29 20.99
CA MET A 347 -16.80 14.04 19.76
C MET A 347 -17.95 15.01 19.49
N PRO A 348 -17.74 16.14 18.79
CA PRO A 348 -18.84 16.95 18.29
C PRO A 348 -19.53 16.29 17.09
N TYR A 349 -20.82 16.60 16.87
CA TYR A 349 -21.57 16.05 15.74
C TYR A 349 -21.24 16.82 14.46
N LYS A 350 -20.57 16.15 13.52
CA LYS A 350 -20.00 16.79 12.33
C LYS A 350 -20.89 16.64 11.09
N ILE A 351 -21.11 17.75 10.40
CA ILE A 351 -21.84 17.84 9.14
C ILE A 351 -20.88 18.38 8.06
N ASN A 352 -20.69 17.58 7.02
CA ASN A 352 -19.90 17.92 5.85
C ASN A 352 -20.75 18.65 4.82
N SER A 353 -20.11 19.52 4.07
CA SER A 353 -20.66 20.15 2.88
C SER A 353 -19.85 19.78 1.65
N ASN A 354 -20.55 19.60 0.53
CA ASN A 354 -19.89 19.46 -0.76
C ASN A 354 -19.36 20.80 -1.30
N HIS A 355 -19.83 21.93 -0.77
CA HIS A 355 -19.36 23.28 -1.11
C HIS A 355 -18.79 23.98 0.14
N PRO A 356 -17.77 24.82 -0.02
CA PRO A 356 -17.31 25.66 1.08
C PRO A 356 -18.42 26.61 1.57
N LEU A 357 -18.49 26.78 2.88
CA LEU A 357 -19.51 27.55 3.56
C LEU A 357 -19.04 28.99 3.82
N VAL A 358 -19.94 29.95 3.58
CA VAL A 358 -19.69 31.38 3.84
C VAL A 358 -20.18 31.77 5.23
N SER A 359 -21.40 31.36 5.57
CA SER A 359 -22.04 31.72 6.83
C SER A 359 -22.96 30.63 7.35
N ILE A 360 -23.08 30.59 8.68
CA ILE A 360 -24.03 29.76 9.42
C ILE A 360 -24.73 30.68 10.42
N ASP A 361 -26.04 30.83 10.28
CA ASP A 361 -26.88 31.53 11.24
C ASP A 361 -27.46 30.51 12.24
N PRO A 362 -26.98 30.50 13.51
CA PRO A 362 -27.44 29.55 14.50
C PRO A 362 -28.79 29.91 15.12
N SER A 363 -29.34 31.10 14.88
CA SER A 363 -30.49 31.64 15.63
C SER A 363 -31.77 30.82 15.51
N GLY A 364 -31.95 30.09 14.40
CA GLY A 364 -33.09 29.20 14.17
C GLY A 364 -32.79 27.71 14.29
N ILE A 365 -31.54 27.33 14.59
CA ILE A 365 -31.15 25.92 14.71
C ILE A 365 -31.68 25.38 16.03
N VAL A 366 -32.35 24.23 15.98
CA VAL A 366 -32.94 23.59 17.15
C VAL A 366 -32.34 22.20 17.33
N LEU A 367 -31.78 21.94 18.52
CA LEU A 367 -31.34 20.62 18.94
C LEU A 367 -32.33 20.08 19.97
N MET A 368 -32.94 18.93 19.69
CA MET A 368 -33.77 18.21 20.65
C MET A 368 -33.03 17.00 21.20
N LYS A 369 -33.12 16.81 22.51
CA LYS A 369 -32.76 15.60 23.24
C LYS A 369 -34.07 14.91 23.66
N ASP A 370 -34.44 13.86 22.95
CA ASP A 370 -35.78 13.26 22.94
C ASP A 370 -36.89 14.31 22.68
N SER A 371 -37.61 14.70 23.74
CA SER A 371 -38.72 15.68 23.70
C SER A 371 -38.35 17.03 24.32
N ILE A 372 -37.11 17.18 24.80
CA ILE A 372 -36.63 18.39 25.46
C ILE A 372 -35.67 19.11 24.53
N GLU A 373 -35.85 20.42 24.37
CA GLU A 373 -34.92 21.26 23.62
C GLU A 373 -33.62 21.46 24.41
N GLU A 374 -32.48 21.12 23.79
CA GLU A 374 -31.14 21.36 24.33
C GLU A 374 -30.68 22.75 23.91
N LYS A 375 -30.34 23.58 24.89
CA LYS A 375 -29.93 24.98 24.67
C LYS A 375 -28.42 25.17 24.81
N ASP A 376 -27.72 24.26 25.48
CA ASP A 376 -26.28 24.31 25.66
C ASP A 376 -25.55 23.58 24.52
N PHE A 377 -25.65 24.14 23.32
CA PHE A 377 -24.87 23.70 22.16
C PHE A 377 -24.31 24.88 21.38
N LYS A 378 -23.27 24.61 20.60
CA LYS A 378 -22.62 25.59 19.72
C LYS A 378 -22.50 25.02 18.32
N VAL A 379 -22.59 25.89 17.33
CA VAL A 379 -22.34 25.56 15.93
C VAL A 379 -21.09 26.32 15.47
N VAL A 380 -20.06 25.60 15.05
CA VAL A 380 -18.77 26.18 14.66
C VAL A 380 -18.26 25.54 13.38
N PHE A 381 -17.49 26.28 12.58
CA PHE A 381 -16.76 25.68 11.46
C PHE A 381 -15.74 24.66 11.99
N ALA A 382 -15.68 23.50 11.35
CA ALA A 382 -14.87 22.37 11.78
C ALA A 382 -13.49 22.32 11.10
N ASP A 383 -13.29 23.11 10.05
CA ASP A 383 -12.04 23.19 9.31
C ASP A 383 -11.83 24.60 8.74
N SER A 384 -10.57 24.95 8.42
CA SER A 384 -10.21 26.24 7.82
C SER A 384 -10.82 26.44 6.43
N MET A 385 -10.96 25.33 5.69
CA MET A 385 -11.52 25.26 4.34
C MET A 385 -13.02 25.58 4.32
N LYS A 386 -13.67 25.62 5.50
CA LYS A 386 -15.11 25.74 5.72
C LYS A 386 -15.93 24.72 4.94
N ASN A 387 -15.41 23.51 4.73
CA ASN A 387 -16.15 22.42 4.07
C ASN A 387 -16.99 21.61 5.06
N SER A 388 -16.92 21.91 6.35
CA SER A 388 -17.75 21.25 7.36
C SER A 388 -17.97 22.15 8.57
N PHE A 389 -19.00 21.82 9.34
CA PHE A 389 -19.28 22.44 10.62
C PHE A 389 -19.64 21.37 11.66
N GLU A 390 -19.48 21.75 12.91
CA GLU A 390 -19.67 20.90 14.07
C GLU A 390 -20.73 21.50 14.98
N VAL A 391 -21.63 20.63 15.44
CA VAL A 391 -22.54 20.90 16.55
C VAL A 391 -21.88 20.33 17.81
N ALA A 392 -21.38 21.20 18.67
CA ALA A 392 -20.75 20.82 19.92
C ALA A 392 -21.73 20.98 21.07
N ALA A 393 -22.04 19.87 21.75
CA ALA A 393 -22.88 19.84 22.95
C ALA A 393 -22.32 18.81 23.94
N LYS A 394 -22.77 18.85 25.19
CA LYS A 394 -22.52 17.77 26.15
C LYS A 394 -23.49 16.63 25.88
N TRP A 395 -23.04 15.65 25.13
CA TRP A 395 -23.86 14.48 24.81
C TRP A 395 -24.19 13.68 26.07
N SER A 396 -25.34 13.03 26.06
CA SER A 396 -25.74 12.05 27.06
C SER A 396 -26.14 10.78 26.34
N ASP A 397 -25.77 9.64 26.90
CA ASP A 397 -26.12 8.36 26.33
C ASP A 397 -27.62 8.07 26.46
N LYS A 398 -28.14 7.13 25.67
CA LYS A 398 -29.53 6.63 25.68
C LYS A 398 -30.61 7.57 25.13
N TYR A 399 -30.27 8.83 24.86
CA TYR A 399 -31.20 9.78 24.25
C TYR A 399 -31.11 9.78 22.72
N LEU A 400 -32.25 10.03 22.07
CA LEU A 400 -32.32 10.31 20.66
C LEU A 400 -32.13 11.82 20.45
N TYR A 401 -31.08 12.19 19.72
CA TYR A 401 -30.84 13.57 19.35
C TYR A 401 -31.43 13.86 17.98
N LYS A 402 -32.12 15.01 17.86
CA LYS A 402 -32.67 15.50 16.59
C LYS A 402 -32.21 16.93 16.37
N LEU A 403 -31.49 17.17 15.29
CA LEU A 403 -31.09 18.50 14.86
C LEU A 403 -32.00 18.95 13.71
N PHE A 404 -32.65 20.08 13.91
CA PHE A 404 -33.43 20.78 12.90
C PHE A 404 -32.70 22.05 12.49
N ILE A 405 -32.40 22.16 11.19
CA ILE A 405 -31.83 23.36 10.59
C ILE A 405 -32.85 23.94 9.61
N PRO A 406 -33.39 25.14 9.88
CA PRO A 406 -34.38 25.74 8.99
C PRO A 406 -33.76 26.11 7.62
N PRO A 407 -34.60 26.23 6.58
CA PRO A 407 -34.13 26.67 5.28
C PRO A 407 -33.52 28.07 5.38
N GLY A 408 -32.42 28.31 4.66
CA GLY A 408 -31.76 29.62 4.65
C GLY A 408 -30.70 29.85 5.72
N SER A 409 -30.54 28.93 6.68
CA SER A 409 -29.61 29.10 7.83
C SER A 409 -28.14 29.02 7.43
N ILE A 410 -27.82 28.32 6.35
CA ILE A 410 -26.47 28.05 5.89
C ILE A 410 -26.36 28.50 4.44
N GLU A 411 -25.30 29.25 4.12
CA GLU A 411 -25.03 29.78 2.79
C GLU A 411 -23.64 29.33 2.31
N ASP A 412 -23.54 28.88 1.06
CA ASP A 412 -22.28 28.48 0.43
C ASP A 412 -21.60 29.63 -0.33
N ILE A 413 -20.39 29.38 -0.87
CA ILE A 413 -19.63 30.38 -1.64
C ILE A 413 -20.29 30.82 -2.95
N TYR A 414 -21.34 30.13 -3.40
CA TYR A 414 -22.11 30.46 -4.61
C TYR A 414 -23.44 31.18 -4.31
N GLY A 415 -23.71 31.45 -3.02
CA GLY A 415 -24.95 32.07 -2.56
C GLY A 415 -26.14 31.11 -2.52
N LEU A 416 -25.90 29.81 -2.66
CA LEU A 416 -26.94 28.80 -2.44
C LEU A 416 -27.17 28.64 -0.95
N LYS A 417 -28.42 28.43 -0.59
CA LYS A 417 -28.83 28.22 0.80
C LYS A 417 -29.38 26.83 1.00
N ASN A 418 -29.22 26.28 2.20
CA ASN A 418 -29.81 24.99 2.54
C ASN A 418 -31.35 25.08 2.50
N ASP A 419 -31.99 23.99 2.10
CA ASP A 419 -33.39 23.73 2.46
C ASP A 419 -33.46 23.21 3.91
N THR A 420 -34.63 22.82 4.38
CA THR A 420 -34.87 22.21 5.68
C THR A 420 -34.05 20.94 5.84
N LEU A 421 -33.19 20.88 6.86
CA LEU A 421 -32.41 19.69 7.20
C LEU A 421 -32.86 19.12 8.53
N LYS A 422 -32.89 17.78 8.58
CA LYS A 422 -33.20 17.00 9.78
C LYS A 422 -32.15 15.91 9.92
N PHE A 423 -31.41 15.95 11.02
CA PHE A 423 -30.46 14.90 11.38
C PHE A 423 -30.92 14.24 12.67
N GLU A 424 -30.75 12.93 12.75
CA GLU A 424 -31.16 12.14 13.90
C GLU A 424 -30.05 11.14 14.22
N TRP A 425 -29.65 11.07 15.50
CA TRP A 425 -28.63 10.14 15.95
C TRP A 425 -28.81 9.73 17.40
N THR A 426 -28.22 8.59 17.74
CA THR A 426 -28.03 8.12 19.12
C THR A 426 -26.57 8.26 19.49
N VAL A 427 -26.29 8.33 20.79
CA VAL A 427 -24.92 8.46 21.32
C VAL A 427 -24.50 7.12 21.93
N LYS A 428 -23.31 6.64 21.56
CA LYS A 428 -22.68 5.46 22.17
C LYS A 428 -22.49 5.73 23.67
N PRO A 429 -22.90 4.82 24.57
CA PRO A 429 -22.74 5.03 26.01
C PRO A 429 -21.26 5.08 26.39
N GLU A 430 -20.93 5.74 27.50
CA GLU A 430 -19.55 5.77 28.01
C GLU A 430 -19.03 4.35 28.30
N SER A 431 -19.92 3.47 28.78
CA SER A 431 -19.63 2.04 28.99
C SER A 431 -19.38 1.24 27.70
N PHE A 432 -19.62 1.82 26.52
CA PHE A 432 -19.20 1.20 25.26
C PHE A 432 -17.68 1.17 25.14
N TYR A 433 -16.98 2.16 25.69
CA TYR A 433 -15.54 2.30 25.50
C TYR A 433 -14.73 1.58 26.58
N GLY A 434 -13.50 1.22 26.24
CA GLY A 434 -12.48 0.84 27.22
C GLY A 434 -11.44 1.93 27.44
N THR A 435 -10.61 1.71 28.44
CA THR A 435 -9.42 2.53 28.74
C THR A 435 -8.17 1.66 28.68
N MET A 436 -7.08 2.20 28.16
CA MET A 436 -5.77 1.55 28.19
C MET A 436 -4.76 2.44 28.90
N LEU A 437 -4.02 1.88 29.85
CA LEU A 437 -2.87 2.52 30.48
C LEU A 437 -1.60 1.84 29.97
N LEU A 438 -0.85 2.53 29.12
CA LEU A 438 0.43 2.07 28.61
C LEU A 438 1.56 2.62 29.49
N LYS A 439 2.29 1.74 30.16
CA LYS A 439 3.50 2.07 30.90
C LYS A 439 4.74 1.73 30.08
N LEU A 440 5.51 2.76 29.73
CA LEU A 440 6.78 2.64 29.01
C LEU A 440 7.96 2.81 29.97
N THR A 441 8.92 1.90 29.88
CA THR A 441 10.17 1.95 30.65
C THR A 441 11.38 1.77 29.75
N SER A 442 12.55 2.22 30.23
CA SER A 442 13.81 2.22 29.48
C SER A 442 13.81 3.15 28.25
N VAL A 443 13.05 4.25 28.29
CA VAL A 443 13.04 5.25 27.23
C VAL A 443 14.25 6.18 27.40
N THR A 444 15.18 6.12 26.44
CA THR A 444 16.45 6.87 26.50
C THR A 444 16.59 7.94 25.41
N GLU A 445 15.65 8.00 24.48
CA GLU A 445 15.64 8.92 23.35
C GLU A 445 14.22 9.41 23.04
N ASN A 446 14.10 10.33 22.07
CA ASN A 446 12.80 10.79 21.60
C ASN A 446 12.13 9.68 20.78
N ILE A 447 10.90 9.37 21.15
CA ILE A 447 10.09 8.37 20.48
C ILE A 447 8.70 8.91 20.19
N ILE A 448 8.08 8.35 19.15
CA ILE A 448 6.69 8.60 18.80
C ILE A 448 5.92 7.30 19.05
N VAL A 449 5.00 7.34 20.00
CA VAL A 449 4.13 6.21 20.34
C VAL A 449 2.86 6.32 19.53
N GLN A 450 2.64 5.35 18.65
CA GLN A 450 1.47 5.26 17.79
C GLN A 450 0.59 4.10 18.25
N LEU A 451 -0.64 4.40 18.65
CA LEU A 451 -1.69 3.41 18.87
C LEU A 451 -2.42 3.20 17.56
N LEU A 452 -2.43 1.96 17.06
CA LEU A 452 -3.02 1.57 15.79
C LEU A 452 -4.24 0.69 16.02
N ASP A 453 -5.24 0.79 15.14
CA ASP A 453 -6.38 -0.13 15.13
C ASP A 453 -6.02 -1.50 14.52
N ASN A 454 -7.00 -2.40 14.42
CA ASN A 454 -6.80 -3.74 13.87
C ASN A 454 -6.40 -3.75 12.37
N ASN A 455 -6.61 -2.65 11.67
CA ASN A 455 -6.30 -2.47 10.24
C ASN A 455 -5.03 -1.63 10.03
N ASP A 456 -4.22 -1.43 11.07
CA ASP A 456 -3.01 -0.60 11.07
C ASP A 456 -3.25 0.92 10.86
N ASN A 457 -4.49 1.40 11.00
CA ASN A 457 -4.75 2.84 10.94
C ASN A 457 -4.32 3.52 12.24
N LEU A 458 -3.71 4.70 12.12
CA LEU A 458 -3.31 5.52 13.26
C LEU A 458 -4.55 6.00 14.03
N PHE A 459 -4.66 5.57 15.29
CA PHE A 459 -5.74 5.97 16.20
C PHE A 459 -5.33 7.15 17.09
N ARG A 460 -4.17 7.05 17.75
CA ARG A 460 -3.57 8.09 18.60
C ARG A 460 -2.07 8.12 18.43
N GLU A 461 -1.47 9.30 18.61
CA GLU A 461 -0.04 9.51 18.58
C GLU A 461 0.40 10.34 19.78
N THR A 462 1.49 9.95 20.44
CA THR A 462 2.05 10.66 21.59
C THR A 462 3.57 10.71 21.51
N ASN A 463 4.16 11.90 21.65
CA ASN A 463 5.61 12.06 21.71
C ASN A 463 6.11 11.85 23.14
N VAL A 464 7.16 11.05 23.30
CA VAL A 464 7.73 10.67 24.60
C VAL A 464 9.25 10.77 24.54
N SER A 465 9.88 11.25 25.61
CA SER A 465 11.34 11.39 25.70
C SER A 465 11.94 10.77 26.96
N SER A 466 11.12 10.15 27.80
CA SER A 466 11.51 9.50 29.06
C SER A 466 10.43 8.50 29.50
N ASP A 467 10.76 7.64 30.46
CA ASP A 467 9.81 6.72 31.08
C ASP A 467 8.51 7.43 31.50
N THR A 468 7.38 6.83 31.15
CA THR A 468 6.07 7.48 31.34
C THR A 468 4.92 6.47 31.34
N SER A 469 3.75 6.94 31.76
CA SER A 469 2.48 6.23 31.61
C SER A 469 1.53 7.07 30.76
N ILE A 470 1.03 6.49 29.68
CA ILE A 470 0.10 7.12 28.74
C ILE A 470 -1.28 6.49 28.93
N GLN A 471 -2.28 7.31 29.23
CA GLN A 471 -3.66 6.86 29.34
C GLN A 471 -4.43 7.18 28.06
N TYR A 472 -4.93 6.13 27.41
CA TYR A 472 -5.82 6.22 26.25
C TYR A 472 -7.25 5.91 26.70
N SER A 473 -8.07 6.95 26.85
CA SER A 473 -9.50 6.83 27.16
C SER A 473 -10.36 6.86 25.91
N TYR A 474 -11.58 6.32 26.04
CA TYR A 474 -12.60 6.25 25.00
C TYR A 474 -12.20 5.42 23.77
N LEU A 475 -11.55 4.28 24.02
CA LEU A 475 -11.17 3.33 22.98
C LEU A 475 -12.37 2.46 22.59
N ASP A 476 -12.62 2.34 21.29
CA ASP A 476 -13.61 1.39 20.76
C ASP A 476 -13.20 -0.05 21.11
N PRO A 477 -14.14 -0.96 21.46
CA PRO A 477 -13.81 -2.35 21.77
C PRO A 477 -13.31 -3.12 20.56
N MET A 478 -12.00 -3.26 20.44
CA MET A 478 -11.33 -4.02 19.38
C MET A 478 -9.90 -4.39 19.76
N LEU A 479 -9.21 -5.04 18.83
CA LEU A 479 -7.77 -5.27 18.92
C LEU A 479 -7.02 -4.00 18.51
N TYR A 480 -6.03 -3.63 19.32
CA TYR A 480 -5.09 -2.55 19.04
C TYR A 480 -3.67 -3.08 18.97
N LYS A 481 -2.84 -2.36 18.22
CA LYS A 481 -1.39 -2.53 18.16
C LYS A 481 -0.71 -1.25 18.65
N ILE A 482 0.46 -1.38 19.25
CA ILE A 482 1.29 -0.22 19.58
C ILE A 482 2.56 -0.30 18.74
N LYS A 483 2.84 0.78 18.01
CA LYS A 483 4.08 0.99 17.26
C LYS A 483 4.85 2.14 17.91
N ILE A 484 6.15 2.00 18.02
CA ILE A 484 7.08 3.05 18.42
C ILE A 484 7.92 3.42 17.20
N VAL A 485 8.11 4.71 16.97
CA VAL A 485 9.13 5.26 16.06
C VAL A 485 10.24 5.84 16.91
N HIS A 486 11.49 5.49 16.60
CA HIS A 486 12.67 6.11 17.19
C HIS A 486 13.00 7.40 16.42
N ASP A 487 12.52 8.53 16.94
CA ASP A 487 12.65 9.87 16.32
C ASP A 487 14.01 10.47 16.65
N LYS A 488 15.02 10.00 15.95
CA LYS A 488 16.43 10.35 16.21
C LYS A 488 16.71 11.83 15.99
N ASN A 489 15.95 12.47 15.09
CA ASN A 489 16.15 13.87 14.74
C ASN A 489 15.21 14.82 15.51
N GLY A 490 14.25 14.30 16.27
CA GLY A 490 13.36 15.04 17.17
C GLY A 490 12.29 15.87 16.47
N ASN A 491 11.94 15.54 15.22
CA ASN A 491 11.01 16.34 14.43
C ASN A 491 9.54 15.87 14.53
N LYS A 492 9.28 14.84 15.35
CA LYS A 492 7.93 14.31 15.67
C LYS A 492 7.20 13.72 14.47
N LYS A 493 7.93 13.21 13.48
CA LYS A 493 7.40 12.39 12.39
C LYS A 493 8.38 11.26 12.12
N TRP A 494 7.88 10.16 11.57
CA TRP A 494 8.77 9.13 11.01
C TRP A 494 9.41 9.66 9.73
N ASP A 495 10.74 9.59 9.64
CA ASP A 495 11.47 9.90 8.42
C ASP A 495 11.90 8.65 7.64
N SER A 496 11.68 8.74 6.33
CA SER A 496 12.18 7.77 5.35
C SER A 496 13.69 7.93 5.14
N GLY A 497 14.30 6.94 4.48
CA GLY A 497 15.71 6.99 4.11
C GLY A 497 15.99 7.88 2.89
N ASP A 498 17.28 8.03 2.58
CA ASP A 498 17.80 8.71 1.39
C ASP A 498 19.06 7.94 0.92
N LEU A 499 18.95 7.27 -0.23
CA LEU A 499 19.96 6.41 -0.82
C LEU A 499 21.24 7.20 -1.15
N LEU A 500 21.11 8.36 -1.79
CA LEU A 500 22.27 9.15 -2.22
C LEU A 500 23.00 9.81 -1.06
N LYS A 501 22.28 10.12 0.03
CA LYS A 501 22.86 10.65 1.27
C LYS A 501 23.28 9.56 2.27
N HIS A 502 23.09 8.28 1.94
CA HIS A 502 23.35 7.14 2.83
C HIS A 502 22.59 7.21 4.16
N ILE A 503 21.34 7.69 4.12
CA ILE A 503 20.47 7.78 5.30
C ILE A 503 19.54 6.56 5.31
N GLN A 504 19.58 5.79 6.39
CA GLN A 504 18.60 4.73 6.66
C GLN A 504 17.28 5.33 7.16
N PRO A 505 16.13 4.67 6.91
CA PRO A 505 14.86 5.08 7.51
C PRO A 505 14.92 4.97 9.02
N GLU A 506 14.12 5.79 9.71
CA GLU A 506 13.98 5.69 11.15
C GLU A 506 13.44 4.33 11.57
N ILE A 507 13.95 3.84 12.69
CA ILE A 507 13.62 2.52 13.19
C ILE A 507 12.24 2.57 13.81
N VAL A 508 11.43 1.56 13.51
CA VAL A 508 10.18 1.30 14.21
C VAL A 508 10.27 0.01 15.01
N GLU A 509 9.54 -0.06 16.11
CA GLU A 509 9.35 -1.25 16.93
C GLU A 509 7.87 -1.47 17.19
N PHE A 510 7.39 -2.70 17.11
CA PHE A 510 6.02 -3.05 17.50
C PHE A 510 6.01 -3.73 18.85
N ASN A 511 5.01 -3.40 19.67
CA ASN A 511 4.76 -4.18 20.86
C ASN A 511 4.43 -5.63 20.42
N PRO A 512 5.08 -6.64 21.01
CA PRO A 512 4.90 -8.02 20.59
C PRO A 512 3.51 -8.60 20.94
N GLU A 513 2.71 -7.90 21.75
CA GLU A 513 1.38 -8.34 22.19
C GLU A 513 0.29 -7.51 21.53
N LEU A 514 -0.72 -8.21 20.99
CA LEU A 514 -1.96 -7.58 20.53
C LEU A 514 -2.84 -7.26 21.73
N ILE A 515 -3.33 -6.03 21.80
CA ILE A 515 -4.05 -5.55 22.99
C ILE A 515 -5.54 -5.61 22.71
N THR A 516 -6.24 -6.52 23.38
CA THR A 516 -7.70 -6.61 23.30
C THR A 516 -8.32 -5.61 24.26
N VAL A 517 -8.96 -4.56 23.74
CA VAL A 517 -9.77 -3.64 24.53
C VAL A 517 -11.22 -4.09 24.48
N ARG A 518 -11.87 -4.14 25.64
CA ARG A 518 -13.29 -4.49 25.78
C ARG A 518 -14.08 -3.29 26.32
N ALA A 519 -15.36 -3.27 26.03
CA ALA A 519 -16.29 -2.27 26.55
C ALA A 519 -16.26 -2.26 28.09
N ASN A 520 -16.18 -1.07 28.68
CA ASN A 520 -16.18 -0.83 30.12
C ASN A 520 -15.04 -1.51 30.90
N TRP A 521 -13.90 -1.75 30.25
CA TRP A 521 -12.73 -2.38 30.86
C TRP A 521 -11.53 -1.44 30.83
N ASP A 522 -10.71 -1.55 31.88
CA ASP A 522 -9.39 -0.92 31.96
C ASP A 522 -8.31 -1.98 31.68
N VAL A 523 -7.39 -1.67 30.79
CA VAL A 523 -6.30 -2.56 30.37
C VAL A 523 -4.95 -1.93 30.69
N ASP A 524 -4.16 -2.60 31.52
CA ASP A 524 -2.78 -2.20 31.81
C ASP A 524 -1.80 -2.91 30.87
N VAL A 525 -1.03 -2.12 30.11
CA VAL A 525 0.02 -2.62 29.21
C VAL A 525 1.36 -2.11 29.71
N LYS A 526 2.33 -3.02 29.87
CA LYS A 526 3.70 -2.69 30.25
C LYS A 526 4.64 -3.04 29.11
N TRP A 527 5.46 -2.09 28.69
CA TRP A 527 6.46 -2.33 27.65
C TRP A 527 7.80 -1.72 28.05
N ASP A 528 8.76 -2.62 28.25
CA ASP A 528 10.16 -2.28 28.47
C ASP A 528 10.90 -2.31 27.13
N LEU A 529 11.42 -1.16 26.70
CA LEU A 529 12.08 -1.01 25.40
C LEU A 529 13.46 -1.69 25.32
N ASN A 530 14.03 -2.11 26.45
CA ASN A 530 15.24 -2.94 26.45
C ASN A 530 14.94 -4.43 26.25
N TYR A 531 13.69 -4.86 26.48
CA TYR A 531 13.33 -6.27 26.46
C TYR A 531 12.93 -6.72 25.05
N LYS A 532 13.87 -7.33 24.32
CA LYS A 532 13.57 -8.04 23.07
C LYS A 532 13.08 -9.44 23.41
N LYS A 533 11.79 -9.74 23.11
CA LYS A 533 11.25 -11.12 23.24
C LYS A 533 12.19 -12.05 22.45
N PRO A 534 12.70 -13.14 23.05
CA PRO A 534 13.57 -14.06 22.33
C PRO A 534 12.80 -14.62 21.14
N VAL A 535 13.37 -14.50 19.94
CA VAL A 535 12.85 -15.15 18.74
C VAL A 535 12.91 -16.65 19.02
N LEU A 536 11.74 -17.31 19.09
CA LEU A 536 11.69 -18.76 19.15
C LEU A 536 12.41 -19.29 17.90
N LYS A 537 13.50 -20.04 18.14
CA LYS A 537 14.35 -20.64 17.11
C LYS A 537 13.61 -21.69 16.31
#